data_AF-A0A845ZY36-F1
#
_entry.id   AF-A0A845ZY36-F1
#
_cell.length_a   1.000
_cell.length_b   1.000
_cell.length_c   1.000
_cell.angle_alpha   90.00
_cell.angle_beta   90.00
_cell.angle_gamma   90.00
#
_symmetry.space_group_name_H-M   'P 1'
#
loop_
_entity.id
_entity.type
_entity.pdbx_description
1 polymer ?
#
loop_
_entity_poly.entity_id
_entity_poly.type
_entity_poly.pdbx_seq_one_letter_code
_entity_poly.pdbx_strand_id
1 'polypeptide(L)'
;MNTKNRIIHHIFRDGVSQRGRLLRELEPDYVSVDERDVYDLLTFVQEYATKLNYYDESNRINGDWSSFFGGDVEQMVAYINNPESVADDPSTQRQLAQPHLVLLFTFLQLLRYPQQQFKALTQRYLDFYYKEVLQLRTKEEVPDKVNVIFELGQGEEA
;
A
#
# COMPACT_ATOMS: atom_id res chain seq x y z
N MET A 1 -39.68 50.70 -11.86
CA MET A 1 -39.83 49.39 -12.53
C MET A 1 -38.71 49.21 -13.52
N ASN A 2 -37.67 48.43 -13.23
CA ASN A 2 -37.18 47.42 -14.16
C ASN A 2 -36.24 46.46 -13.42
N THR A 3 -36.25 45.23 -13.88
CA THR A 3 -35.99 43.99 -13.16
C THR A 3 -34.51 43.70 -12.90
N LYS A 4 -34.26 43.12 -11.71
CA LYS A 4 -33.03 42.39 -11.34
C LYS A 4 -32.66 41.42 -12.45
N ASN A 5 -31.72 41.79 -13.31
CA ASN A 5 -31.09 40.86 -14.25
C ASN A 5 -30.02 40.06 -13.48
N ARG A 6 -30.46 39.10 -12.66
CA ARG A 6 -29.57 38.08 -12.10
C ARG A 6 -29.21 37.14 -13.23
N ILE A 7 -28.13 37.44 -13.94
CA ILE A 7 -27.52 36.50 -14.88
C ILE A 7 -26.93 35.37 -14.05
N ILE A 8 -27.69 34.29 -13.88
CA ILE A 8 -27.18 33.04 -13.31
C ILE A 8 -26.40 32.36 -14.43
N HIS A 9 -25.12 32.71 -14.57
CA HIS A 9 -24.21 31.93 -15.41
C HIS A 9 -24.08 30.54 -14.77
N HIS A 10 -24.72 29.57 -15.40
CA HIS A 10 -24.50 28.16 -15.13
C HIS A 10 -23.03 27.86 -15.46
N ILE A 11 -22.17 27.86 -14.45
CA ILE A 11 -20.78 27.43 -14.59
C ILE A 11 -20.85 25.94 -14.91
N PHE A 12 -20.88 25.60 -16.20
CA PHE A 12 -20.60 24.26 -16.68
C PHE A 12 -19.14 23.97 -16.29
N ARG A 13 -18.95 23.32 -15.14
CA ARG A 13 -17.71 22.58 -14.86
C ARG A 13 -17.76 21.32 -15.73
N ASP A 14 -17.32 21.42 -16.98
CA ASP A 14 -17.31 20.26 -17.91
C ASP A 14 -16.10 19.32 -17.72
N GLY A 15 -15.17 19.69 -16.84
CA GLY A 15 -13.93 18.96 -16.63
C GLY A 15 -13.87 18.26 -15.28
N VAL A 16 -13.60 16.96 -15.30
CA VAL A 16 -12.89 16.31 -14.20
C VAL A 16 -11.55 17.04 -14.00
N SER A 17 -11.25 17.41 -12.75
CA SER A 17 -9.94 17.97 -12.39
C SER A 17 -8.83 17.05 -12.90
N GLN A 18 -7.65 17.58 -13.23
CA GLN A 18 -6.50 16.75 -13.66
C GLN A 18 -6.26 15.56 -12.71
N ARG A 19 -6.46 15.78 -11.39
CA ARG A 19 -6.35 14.74 -10.36
C ARG A 19 -7.38 13.61 -10.50
N GLY A 20 -8.55 13.88 -11.10
CA GLY A 20 -9.59 12.89 -11.37
C GLY A 20 -9.43 12.11 -12.68
N ARG A 21 -8.39 12.38 -13.48
CA ARG A 21 -8.08 11.63 -14.72
C ARG A 21 -7.07 10.50 -14.49
N LEU A 22 -6.47 10.45 -13.30
CA LEU A 22 -5.48 9.44 -12.96
C LEU A 22 -6.24 8.15 -12.61
N LEU A 23 -6.13 7.14 -13.48
CA LEU A 23 -6.66 5.81 -13.21
C LEU A 23 -5.77 5.16 -12.14
N ARG A 24 -6.37 4.79 -11.02
CA ARG A 24 -5.66 4.17 -9.90
C ARG A 24 -4.99 2.87 -10.34
N GLU A 25 -5.60 2.18 -11.30
CA GLU A 25 -5.15 0.94 -11.93
C GLU A 25 -3.81 1.07 -12.67
N LEU A 26 -3.42 2.30 -13.04
CA LEU A 26 -2.15 2.60 -13.70
C LEU A 26 -1.06 3.02 -12.70
N GLU A 27 -1.37 3.12 -11.40
CA GLU A 27 -0.36 3.42 -10.41
C GLU A 27 0.58 2.20 -10.25
N PRO A 28 1.91 2.42 -10.19
CA PRO A 28 2.89 1.35 -10.00
C PRO A 28 2.64 0.45 -8.79
N ASP A 29 2.08 1.03 -7.73
CA ASP A 29 1.81 0.35 -6.47
C ASP A 29 0.39 -0.23 -6.40
N TYR A 30 -0.38 -0.18 -7.49
CA TYR A 30 -1.76 -0.67 -7.54
C TYR A 30 -1.85 -2.19 -7.39
N VAL A 31 -0.92 -2.93 -8.01
CA VAL A 31 -0.79 -4.39 -7.88
C VAL A 31 0.65 -4.73 -7.55
N SER A 32 0.85 -5.43 -6.43
CA SER A 32 2.17 -5.99 -6.12
C SER A 32 2.22 -7.46 -6.52
N VAL A 33 3.40 -7.95 -6.91
CA VAL A 33 3.60 -9.38 -7.24
C VAL A 33 3.37 -10.27 -6.01
N ASP A 34 3.69 -9.75 -4.82
CA ASP A 34 3.38 -10.35 -3.52
C ASP A 34 2.80 -9.26 -2.63
N GLU A 35 1.54 -9.41 -2.22
CA GLU A 35 0.79 -8.45 -1.40
C GLU A 35 0.73 -8.86 0.07
N ARG A 36 1.29 -10.03 0.43
CA ARG A 36 1.25 -10.55 1.80
C ARG A 36 2.09 -9.67 2.70
N ASP A 37 1.48 -9.24 3.80
CA ASP A 37 2.19 -8.53 4.85
C ASP A 37 2.85 -9.51 5.85
N VAL A 38 3.49 -8.96 6.89
CA VAL A 38 4.15 -9.78 7.92
C VAL A 38 3.14 -10.62 8.70
N TYR A 39 1.91 -10.12 8.88
CA TYR A 39 0.84 -10.83 9.58
C TYR A 39 0.37 -12.03 8.77
N ASP A 40 0.13 -11.84 7.46
CA ASP A 40 -0.24 -12.90 6.52
C ASP A 40 0.84 -13.99 6.46
N LEU A 41 2.11 -13.58 6.41
CA LEU A 41 3.25 -14.52 6.34
C LEU A 41 3.40 -15.33 7.64
N LEU A 42 3.23 -14.71 8.81
CA LEU A 42 3.26 -15.43 10.09
C LEU A 42 2.10 -16.41 10.22
N THR A 43 0.90 -15.97 9.86
CA THR A 43 -0.30 -16.83 9.85
C THR A 43 -0.09 -18.01 8.92
N PHE A 44 0.43 -17.76 7.71
CA PHE A 44 0.78 -18.81 6.76
C PHE A 44 1.81 -19.79 7.33
N VAL A 45 2.87 -19.31 8.00
CA VAL A 45 3.89 -20.19 8.60
C VAL A 45 3.28 -21.08 9.69
N GLN A 46 2.43 -20.52 10.55
CA GLN A 46 1.76 -21.29 11.60
C GLN A 46 0.83 -22.35 11.03
N GLU A 47 0.02 -22.00 10.02
CA GLU A 47 -0.86 -22.95 9.34
C GLU A 47 -0.06 -24.04 8.60
N TYR A 48 1.00 -23.64 7.91
CA TYR A 48 1.84 -24.56 7.15
C TYR A 48 2.57 -25.55 8.05
N ALA A 49 3.01 -25.10 9.23
CA ALA A 49 3.68 -25.95 10.22
C ALA A 49 2.79 -27.12 10.70
N THR A 50 1.46 -26.94 10.74
CA THR A 50 0.50 -28.03 11.07
C THR A 50 0.47 -29.14 10.02
N LYS A 51 0.95 -28.87 8.80
CA LYS A 51 0.96 -29.85 7.70
C LYS A 51 2.26 -30.66 7.65
N LEU A 52 3.24 -30.32 8.48
CA LEU A 52 4.55 -30.95 8.48
C LEU A 52 4.68 -31.90 9.67
N ASN A 53 4.96 -33.17 9.39
CA ASN A 53 5.25 -34.14 10.45
C ASN A 53 6.55 -33.77 11.18
N TYR A 54 6.51 -33.78 12.51
CA TYR A 54 7.70 -33.72 13.34
C TYR A 54 8.19 -35.15 13.64
N TYR A 55 9.49 -35.38 13.47
CA TYR A 55 10.13 -36.66 13.77
C TYR A 55 11.03 -36.51 14.99
N ASP A 56 10.85 -37.41 15.95
CA ASP A 56 11.69 -37.46 17.15
C ASP A 56 13.09 -38.03 16.88
N GLU A 57 13.94 -38.08 17.91
CA GLU A 57 15.30 -38.61 17.83
C GLU A 57 15.37 -40.09 17.39
N SER A 58 14.27 -40.83 17.56
CA SER A 58 14.12 -42.22 17.11
C SER A 58 13.54 -42.34 15.70
N ASN A 59 13.42 -41.22 14.98
CA ASN A 59 12.82 -41.12 13.65
C ASN A 59 11.34 -41.57 13.61
N ARG A 60 10.60 -41.35 14.70
CA ARG A 60 9.15 -41.62 14.78
C ARG A 60 8.37 -40.32 14.71
N ILE A 61 7.20 -40.36 14.08
CA ILE A 61 6.30 -39.21 14.00
C ILE A 61 5.81 -38.89 15.43
N ASN A 62 6.06 -37.66 15.88
CA ASN A 62 5.68 -37.14 17.19
C ASN A 62 4.98 -35.78 17.03
N GLY A 63 3.82 -35.76 16.38
CA GLY A 63 3.07 -34.54 16.12
C GLY A 63 3.59 -33.77 14.90
N ASP A 64 3.53 -32.44 14.96
CA ASP A 64 3.84 -31.52 13.87
C ASP A 64 4.76 -30.37 14.31
N TRP A 65 5.11 -29.50 13.38
CA TRP A 65 6.01 -28.36 13.65
C TRP A 65 5.31 -27.13 14.25
N SER A 66 4.00 -27.18 14.52
CA SER A 66 3.24 -26.01 15.01
C SER A 66 3.77 -25.47 16.34
N SER A 67 4.22 -26.35 17.23
CA SER A 67 4.78 -25.98 18.53
C SER A 67 6.06 -25.14 18.42
N PHE A 68 6.78 -25.27 17.31
CA PHE A 68 8.01 -24.51 17.04
C PHE A 68 7.73 -23.06 16.63
N PHE A 69 6.54 -22.77 16.10
CA PHE A 69 6.12 -21.43 15.67
C PHE A 69 4.94 -20.91 16.49
N GLY A 70 4.73 -21.48 17.68
CA GLY A 70 3.61 -21.16 18.56
C GLY A 70 3.70 -19.73 19.11
N GLY A 71 2.54 -19.17 19.42
CA GLY A 71 2.38 -17.84 20.01
C GLY A 71 1.38 -17.00 19.24
N ASP A 72 1.06 -15.85 19.81
CA ASP A 72 0.08 -14.93 19.25
C ASP A 72 0.68 -14.08 18.12
N VAL A 73 0.06 -14.14 16.93
CA VAL A 73 0.54 -13.44 15.74
C VAL A 73 0.57 -11.93 15.96
N GLU A 74 -0.40 -11.38 16.68
CA GLU A 74 -0.46 -9.94 16.97
C GLU A 74 0.75 -9.49 17.80
N GLN A 75 1.09 -10.24 18.84
CA GLN A 75 2.29 -10.00 19.65
C GLN A 75 3.59 -10.18 18.87
N MET A 76 3.66 -11.18 17.99
CA MET A 76 4.82 -11.39 17.12
C MET A 76 5.02 -10.20 16.17
N VAL A 77 3.94 -9.72 15.52
CA VAL A 77 3.99 -8.55 14.63
C VAL A 77 4.39 -7.30 15.41
N ALA A 78 3.84 -7.10 16.62
CA ALA A 78 4.23 -5.98 17.48
C ALA A 78 5.73 -6.02 17.79
N TYR A 79 6.26 -7.19 18.19
CA TYR A 79 7.68 -7.38 18.50
C TYR A 79 8.59 -7.17 17.28
N ILE A 80 8.19 -7.62 16.09
CA ILE A 80 8.95 -7.41 14.84
C ILE A 80 9.07 -5.92 14.51
N ASN A 81 8.01 -5.14 14.73
CA ASN A 81 7.98 -3.71 14.43
C ASN A 81 8.67 -2.88 15.51
N ASN A 82 8.47 -3.23 16.78
CA ASN A 82 9.07 -2.55 17.92
C ASN A 82 9.31 -3.54 19.07
N PRO A 83 10.53 -4.08 19.22
CA PRO A 83 10.85 -5.01 20.31
C PRO A 83 10.65 -4.41 21.71
N GLU A 84 10.75 -3.08 21.86
CA GLU A 84 10.58 -2.39 23.15
C GLU A 84 9.12 -2.29 23.57
N SER A 85 8.15 -2.40 22.65
CA SER A 85 6.72 -2.29 23.00
C SER A 85 6.19 -3.47 23.81
N VAL A 86 6.97 -4.55 23.91
CA VAL A 86 6.62 -5.78 24.64
C VAL A 86 7.43 -5.88 25.95
N ALA A 87 8.17 -4.84 26.32
CA ALA A 87 9.04 -4.84 27.50
C ALA A 87 8.29 -4.89 28.85
N ASP A 88 7.00 -4.52 28.86
CA ASP A 88 6.18 -4.48 30.08
C ASP A 88 5.85 -5.88 30.63
N ASP A 89 5.92 -6.93 29.80
CA ASP A 89 5.75 -8.32 30.22
C ASP A 89 7.04 -9.15 29.98
N PRO A 90 7.84 -9.38 31.04
CA PRO A 90 9.07 -10.18 30.95
C PRO A 90 8.87 -11.64 30.54
N SER A 91 7.64 -12.17 30.62
CA SER A 91 7.34 -13.55 30.23
C SER A 91 7.13 -13.64 28.71
N THR A 92 6.29 -12.76 28.16
CA THR A 92 6.07 -12.63 26.72
C THR A 92 7.35 -12.25 25.98
N GLN A 93 8.13 -11.30 26.51
CA GLN A 93 9.41 -10.93 25.91
C GLN A 93 10.37 -12.13 25.78
N ARG A 94 10.47 -12.97 26.82
CA ARG A 94 11.32 -14.17 26.78
C ARG A 94 10.83 -15.21 25.78
N GLN A 95 9.51 -15.33 25.59
CA GLN A 95 8.94 -16.23 24.60
C GLN A 95 9.26 -15.76 23.18
N LEU A 96 9.04 -14.48 22.88
CA LEU A 96 9.29 -13.90 21.56
C LEU A 96 10.78 -13.77 21.23
N ALA A 97 11.64 -13.63 22.24
CA ALA A 97 13.09 -13.57 22.09
C ALA A 97 13.76 -14.94 21.91
N GLN A 98 13.00 -16.04 21.80
CA GLN A 98 13.57 -17.35 21.56
C GLN A 98 14.35 -17.37 20.23
N PRO A 99 15.55 -17.98 20.16
CA PRO A 99 16.44 -17.85 19.01
C PRO A 99 15.81 -18.23 17.67
N HIS A 100 14.93 -19.24 17.65
CA HIS A 100 14.27 -19.67 16.42
C HIS A 100 13.22 -18.68 15.93
N LEU A 101 12.46 -18.05 16.85
CA LEU A 101 11.51 -17.00 16.49
C LEU A 101 12.24 -15.76 16.01
N VAL A 102 13.30 -15.35 16.68
CA VAL A 102 14.13 -14.21 16.25
C VAL A 102 14.75 -14.47 14.88
N LEU A 103 15.20 -15.70 14.59
CA LEU A 103 15.67 -16.07 13.26
C LEU A 103 14.55 -15.96 12.20
N LEU A 104 13.33 -16.41 12.51
CA LEU A 104 12.19 -16.24 11.61
C LEU A 104 11.86 -14.75 11.40
N PHE A 105 11.80 -13.97 12.48
CA PHE A 105 11.48 -12.55 12.45
C PHE A 105 12.49 -11.77 11.62
N THR A 106 13.79 -12.03 11.81
CA THR A 106 14.86 -11.42 11.01
C THR A 106 14.75 -11.84 9.55
N PHE A 107 14.45 -13.10 9.24
CA PHE A 107 14.17 -13.54 7.88
C PHE A 107 13.00 -12.78 7.25
N LEU A 108 11.88 -12.64 7.95
CA LEU A 108 10.70 -11.90 7.47
C LEU A 108 11.01 -10.41 7.26
N GLN A 109 11.82 -9.79 8.12
CA GLN A 109 12.28 -8.42 7.93
C GLN A 109 13.15 -8.29 6.67
N LEU A 110 14.07 -9.22 6.43
CA LEU A 110 14.92 -9.24 5.23
C LEU A 110 14.11 -9.52 3.96
N LEU A 111 13.04 -10.30 4.03
CA LEU A 111 12.17 -10.60 2.90
C LEU A 111 11.46 -9.35 2.34
N ARG A 112 11.32 -8.30 3.15
CA ARG A 112 10.71 -7.02 2.72
C ARG A 112 11.51 -6.33 1.63
N TYR A 113 12.84 -6.49 1.57
CA TYR A 113 13.67 -5.82 0.57
C TYR A 113 13.43 -6.37 -0.86
N PRO A 114 13.47 -7.69 -1.11
CA PRO A 114 13.05 -8.25 -2.40
C PRO A 114 11.60 -7.93 -2.76
N GLN A 115 10.68 -7.96 -1.79
CA GLN A 115 9.27 -7.62 -2.03
C GLN A 115 9.10 -6.18 -2.54
N GLN A 116 9.87 -5.22 -2.02
CA GLN A 116 9.88 -3.84 -2.52
C GLN A 116 10.42 -3.74 -3.95
N GLN A 117 11.40 -4.57 -4.33
CA GLN A 117 11.94 -4.57 -5.70
C GLN A 117 10.90 -5.06 -6.72
N PHE A 118 9.96 -5.92 -6.33
CA PHE A 118 8.87 -6.31 -7.23
C PHE A 118 7.92 -5.16 -7.56
N LYS A 119 7.72 -4.20 -6.66
CA LYS A 119 6.92 -2.99 -6.98
C LYS A 119 7.51 -2.19 -8.12
N ALA A 120 8.84 -2.04 -8.15
CA ALA A 120 9.54 -1.38 -9.25
C ALA A 120 9.42 -2.15 -10.58
N LEU A 121 9.27 -3.47 -10.54
CA LEU A 121 9.03 -4.28 -11.73
C LEU A 121 7.65 -3.99 -12.33
N THR A 122 6.61 -3.85 -11.50
CA THR A 122 5.25 -3.49 -11.95
C THR A 122 5.28 -2.15 -12.69
N GLN A 123 5.97 -1.14 -12.15
CA GLN A 123 6.14 0.15 -12.83
C GLN A 123 6.75 -0.01 -14.22
N ARG A 124 7.88 -0.72 -14.30
CA ARG A 124 8.62 -0.87 -15.55
C ARG A 124 7.80 -1.61 -16.60
N TYR A 125 7.01 -2.59 -16.18
CA TYR A 125 6.11 -3.31 -17.07
C TYR A 125 4.97 -2.41 -17.60
N LEU A 126 4.35 -1.61 -16.74
CA LEU A 126 3.32 -0.64 -17.15
C LEU A 126 3.87 0.38 -18.15
N ASP A 127 5.04 0.94 -17.86
CA ASP A 127 5.72 1.87 -18.75
C ASP A 127 6.04 1.23 -20.10
N PHE A 128 6.62 0.02 -20.10
CA PHE A 128 6.89 -0.73 -21.32
C PHE A 128 5.62 -0.99 -22.14
N TYR A 129 4.57 -1.49 -21.51
CA TYR A 129 3.34 -1.85 -22.21
C TYR A 129 2.62 -0.62 -22.78
N TYR A 130 2.43 0.44 -22.01
CA TYR A 130 1.69 1.61 -22.46
C TYR A 130 2.50 2.54 -23.36
N LYS A 131 3.80 2.72 -23.13
CA LYS A 131 4.64 3.67 -23.90
C LYS A 131 5.37 3.01 -25.06
N GLU A 132 5.85 1.78 -24.93
CA GLU A 132 6.63 1.13 -26.00
C GLU A 132 5.75 0.24 -26.90
N VAL A 133 4.90 -0.59 -26.31
CA VAL A 133 4.03 -1.51 -27.08
C VAL A 133 2.83 -0.76 -27.67
N LEU A 134 2.06 -0.06 -26.85
CA LEU A 134 0.86 0.68 -27.29
C LEU A 134 1.17 2.08 -27.83
N GLN A 135 2.38 2.60 -27.61
CA GLN A 135 2.82 3.92 -28.06
C GLN A 135 1.92 5.08 -27.61
N LEU A 136 1.28 4.93 -26.45
CA LEU A 136 0.51 6.01 -25.85
C LEU A 136 1.44 7.16 -25.46
N ARG A 137 0.99 8.38 -25.70
CA ARG A 137 1.70 9.60 -25.32
C ARG A 137 0.89 10.34 -24.26
N THR A 138 1.58 10.90 -23.28
CA THR A 138 0.95 11.82 -22.32
C THR A 138 0.33 12.98 -23.10
N LYS A 139 -0.93 13.30 -22.78
CA LYS A 139 -1.62 14.42 -23.41
C LYS A 139 -1.05 15.73 -22.86
N GLU A 140 -0.69 16.64 -23.77
CA GLU A 140 -0.19 17.97 -23.43
C GLU A 140 -1.20 18.77 -22.60
N GLU A 141 -0.66 19.69 -21.79
CA GLU A 141 -1.46 20.60 -20.99
C GLU A 141 -2.21 21.59 -21.90
N VAL A 142 -3.50 21.79 -21.62
CA VAL A 142 -4.32 22.80 -22.30
C VAL A 142 -4.68 23.85 -21.27
N PRO A 143 -4.28 25.13 -21.47
CA PRO A 143 -4.55 26.18 -20.50
C PRO A 143 -6.05 26.47 -20.41
N ASP A 144 -6.52 26.75 -19.20
CA ASP A 144 -7.91 27.10 -18.94
C ASP A 144 -8.26 28.46 -19.57
N LYS A 145 -9.49 28.59 -20.06
CA LYS A 145 -10.03 29.85 -20.59
C LYS A 145 -11.14 30.33 -19.67
N VAL A 146 -11.05 31.60 -19.25
CA VAL A 146 -12.08 32.27 -18.45
C VAL A 146 -12.63 33.46 -19.21
N ASN A 147 -13.96 33.60 -19.20
CA ASN A 147 -14.63 34.77 -19.77
C ASN A 147 -14.72 35.84 -18.68
N VAL A 148 -14.11 37.00 -18.90
CA VAL A 148 -14.20 38.16 -18.01
C VAL A 148 -15.08 39.20 -18.70
N ILE A 149 -16.15 39.60 -18.02
CA ILE A 149 -17.02 40.70 -18.46
C ILE A 149 -16.68 41.90 -17.60
N PHE A 150 -16.33 43.01 -18.25
CA PHE A 150 -16.06 44.29 -17.58
C PHE A 150 -17.27 45.19 -17.76
N GLU A 151 -17.73 45.82 -16.68
CA GLU A 151 -18.68 46.91 -16.71
C GLU A 151 -17.95 48.23 -16.45
N LEU A 152 -18.26 49.26 -17.23
CA LEU A 152 -17.72 50.59 -17.02
C LEU A 152 -18.36 51.23 -15.80
N GLY A 153 -17.55 51.68 -14.84
CA GLY A 153 -18.02 52.51 -13.74
C GLY A 153 -18.51 53.86 -14.26
N GLN A 154 -19.64 54.35 -13.74
CA GLN A 154 -20.07 55.73 -13.98
C GLN A 154 -18.99 56.66 -13.44
N GLY A 155 -18.46 57.53 -14.31
CA GLY A 155 -17.39 58.45 -13.94
C GLY A 155 -17.81 59.41 -12.84
N GLU A 156 -16.93 59.61 -11.85
CA GLU A 156 -16.94 60.85 -11.07
C GLU A 156 -16.40 61.95 -11.98
N GLU A 157 -17.26 62.91 -12.34
CA GLU A 157 -16.84 64.16 -12.98
C GLU A 157 -15.91 64.92 -12.02
N ALA A 158 -14.81 65.42 -12.58
CA ALA A 158 -13.76 66.17 -11.89
C ALA A 158 -14.19 67.60 -11.52
#